data_AF-A0A0F3MTK3-F1
#
_entry.id   AF-A0A0F3MTK3-F1
#
_cell.length_a   1.000
_cell.length_b   1.000
_cell.length_c   1.000
_cell.angle_alpha   90.00
_cell.angle_beta   90.00
_cell.angle_gamma   90.00
#
_symmetry.space_group_name_H-M   'P 1'
#
loop_
_entity.id
_entity.type
_entity.pdbx_description
1 polymer ?
#
loop_
_entity_poly.entity_id
_entity_poly.type
_entity_poly.pdbx_seq_one_letter_code
_entity_poly.pdbx_strand_id
1 'polypeptide(L)'
;MNYQKELLIEAIQEDNLKEVQKLLQAGVNPNTLDEYGKLCIRSAINNENLDIVKVLLDYGADPNAIDKIKDPIILEAIRSRELGIINSLLKKGANPNVLDRHENPIILSALPRGVNIVNTLLNNGADPNQVDKNGNTALSIILERTGDINVDVTALLIEKVKEKALNLRNSNGETCLHLAAQQGKIQMFDKYLDYYQTVNITDKAGNTPLYWSKLLGHTEISDMLNKRAEELNETAYTKITKTERFEDLPPRPKIALSYNLEIGGRYANEEKTKLIYQGGDVEYIDFRAIVPESANTEKKINEEVINEAKQKAKELLAGKDALVIPGNNREVDKEVAKHFGGEVNIKTGQPDFARSLAEMVMAEVAIEKGMPIMGICGGHQIINTYLKVPILKEK
;
A
#
# COMPACT_ATOMS: atom_id res chain seq x y z
N MET A 1 46.24 -33.90 -2.01
CA MET A 1 45.17 -32.90 -1.82
C MET A 1 43.78 -33.43 -2.18
N ASN A 2 43.57 -34.09 -3.33
CA ASN A 2 42.22 -34.53 -3.74
C ASN A 2 41.64 -35.71 -2.91
N TYR A 3 42.49 -36.64 -2.45
CA TYR A 3 42.02 -37.79 -1.66
C TYR A 3 41.55 -37.42 -0.24
N GLN A 4 42.25 -36.50 0.43
CA GLN A 4 41.92 -36.11 1.81
C GLN A 4 40.60 -35.34 1.92
N LYS A 5 40.21 -34.58 0.89
CA LYS A 5 38.89 -33.95 0.85
C LYS A 5 37.76 -34.99 0.71
N GLU A 6 37.98 -36.03 -0.10
CA GLU A 6 37.00 -37.10 -0.33
C GLU A 6 36.78 -37.86 0.97
N LEU A 7 37.84 -38.18 1.70
CA LEU A 7 37.76 -38.78 3.04
C LEU A 7 36.98 -37.90 4.05
N LEU A 8 37.15 -36.57 4.02
CA LEU A 8 36.39 -35.69 4.90
C LEU A 8 34.90 -35.70 4.56
N ILE A 9 34.56 -35.69 3.27
CA ILE A 9 33.16 -35.74 2.81
C ILE A 9 32.53 -37.08 3.19
N GLU A 10 33.22 -38.20 2.95
CA GLU A 10 32.78 -39.55 3.32
C GLU A 10 32.54 -39.66 4.84
N ALA A 11 33.51 -39.22 5.65
CA ALA A 11 33.37 -39.24 7.11
C ALA A 11 32.18 -38.39 7.62
N ILE A 12 31.86 -37.28 6.95
CA ILE A 12 30.66 -36.48 7.26
C ILE A 12 29.39 -37.23 6.85
N GLN A 13 29.36 -37.84 5.66
CA GLN A 13 28.21 -38.62 5.17
C GLN A 13 27.90 -39.83 6.06
N GLU A 14 28.92 -40.43 6.66
CA GLU A 14 28.79 -41.52 7.63
C GLU A 14 28.53 -41.06 9.08
N ASP A 15 28.37 -39.75 9.32
CA ASP A 15 28.24 -39.15 10.66
C ASP A 15 29.37 -39.53 11.64
N ASN A 16 30.57 -39.78 11.11
CA ASN A 16 31.74 -40.21 11.90
C ASN A 16 32.51 -39.01 12.48
N LEU A 17 32.00 -38.46 13.58
CA LEU A 17 32.59 -37.30 14.27
C LEU A 17 34.09 -37.46 14.58
N LYS A 18 34.54 -38.65 14.96
CA LYS A 18 35.94 -38.91 15.32
C LYS A 18 36.87 -38.77 14.12
N GLU A 19 36.50 -39.35 12.98
CA GLU A 19 37.32 -39.26 11.77
C GLU A 19 37.28 -37.84 11.20
N VAL A 20 36.13 -37.16 11.26
CA VAL A 20 36.03 -35.73 10.89
C VAL A 20 37.01 -34.88 11.71
N GLN A 21 37.02 -35.02 13.04
CA GLN A 21 37.95 -34.27 13.91
C GLN A 21 39.41 -34.55 13.56
N LYS A 22 39.77 -35.82 13.36
CA LYS A 22 41.13 -36.23 13.02
C LYS A 22 41.59 -35.67 11.67
N LEU A 23 40.73 -35.67 10.65
CA LEU A 23 41.03 -35.11 9.34
C LEU A 23 41.21 -33.58 9.41
N LEU A 24 40.36 -32.89 10.18
CA LEU A 24 40.49 -31.44 10.36
C LEU A 24 41.75 -31.07 11.17
N GLN A 25 42.11 -31.85 12.19
CA GLN A 25 43.39 -31.71 12.91
C GLN A 25 44.61 -31.92 12.00
N ALA A 26 44.49 -32.77 10.99
CA ALA A 26 45.51 -32.96 9.96
C ALA A 26 45.57 -31.82 8.93
N GLY A 27 44.74 -30.77 9.07
CA GLY A 27 44.74 -29.58 8.23
C GLY A 27 43.91 -29.70 6.95
N VAL A 28 42.99 -30.66 6.86
CA VAL A 28 42.05 -30.73 5.73
C VAL A 28 41.12 -29.51 5.77
N ASN A 29 40.95 -28.85 4.63
CA ASN A 29 40.12 -27.64 4.54
C ASN A 29 38.64 -27.95 4.80
N PRO A 30 38.00 -27.36 5.84
CA PRO A 30 36.58 -27.59 6.15
C PRO A 30 35.62 -26.95 5.13
N ASN A 31 36.09 -26.10 4.22
CA ASN A 31 35.32 -25.51 3.13
C ASN A 31 35.38 -26.34 1.84
N THR A 32 35.63 -27.65 1.95
CA THR A 32 35.76 -28.50 0.78
C THR A 32 34.41 -28.70 0.08
N LEU A 33 34.47 -28.87 -1.25
CA LEU A 33 33.31 -29.15 -2.08
C LEU A 33 33.26 -30.64 -2.45
N ASP A 34 32.05 -31.20 -2.46
CA ASP A 34 31.77 -32.52 -3.03
C ASP A 34 31.86 -32.53 -4.56
N GLU A 35 31.65 -33.70 -5.18
CA GLU A 35 31.67 -33.88 -6.63
C GLU A 35 30.60 -33.04 -7.36
N TYR A 36 29.51 -32.70 -6.68
CA TYR A 36 28.44 -31.84 -7.19
C TYR A 36 28.71 -30.34 -6.95
N GLY A 37 29.82 -30.00 -6.29
CA GLY A 37 30.19 -28.64 -5.95
C GLY A 37 29.41 -28.06 -4.77
N LYS A 38 28.98 -28.89 -3.82
CA LYS A 38 28.32 -28.50 -2.56
C LYS A 38 29.32 -28.49 -1.41
N LEU A 39 29.20 -27.53 -0.49
CA LEU A 39 30.06 -27.49 0.70
C LEU A 39 29.79 -28.70 1.61
N CYS A 40 30.85 -29.32 2.13
CA CYS A 40 30.70 -30.52 2.98
C CYS A 40 29.91 -30.26 4.27
N ILE A 41 29.97 -29.04 4.83
CA ILE A 41 29.15 -28.64 5.99
C ILE A 41 27.65 -28.72 5.70
N ARG A 42 27.24 -28.62 4.44
CA ARG A 42 25.84 -28.77 4.03
C ARG A 42 25.33 -30.18 4.26
N SER A 43 26.17 -31.19 4.04
CA SER A 43 25.85 -32.59 4.35
C SER A 43 25.67 -32.80 5.85
N ALA A 44 26.55 -32.21 6.67
CA ALA A 44 26.42 -32.27 8.13
C ALA A 44 25.12 -31.60 8.64
N ILE A 45 24.69 -30.50 8.00
CA ILE A 45 23.42 -29.83 8.32
C ILE A 45 22.22 -30.68 7.90
N ASN A 46 22.26 -31.30 6.71
CA ASN A 46 21.21 -32.18 6.21
C ASN A 46 21.04 -33.44 7.07
N ASN A 47 22.14 -33.94 7.65
CA ASN A 47 22.13 -35.03 8.61
C ASN A 47 21.69 -34.58 10.02
N GLU A 48 21.40 -33.29 10.21
CA GLU A 48 21.01 -32.70 11.51
C GLU A 48 22.08 -32.91 12.62
N ASN A 49 23.33 -33.14 12.22
CA ASN A 49 24.42 -33.49 13.12
C ASN A 49 25.13 -32.23 13.66
N LEU A 50 24.59 -31.69 14.76
CA LEU A 50 25.09 -30.49 15.41
C LEU A 50 26.58 -30.57 15.79
N ASP A 51 27.06 -31.73 16.24
CA ASP A 51 28.45 -31.86 16.72
C ASP A 51 29.45 -31.77 15.57
N ILE A 52 29.14 -32.40 14.43
CA ILE A 52 29.95 -32.26 13.22
C ILE A 52 29.93 -30.81 12.72
N VAL A 53 28.75 -30.16 12.71
CA VAL A 53 28.65 -28.75 12.31
C VAL A 53 29.52 -27.85 13.20
N LYS A 54 29.46 -28.02 14.53
CA LYS A 54 30.29 -27.24 15.46
C LYS A 54 31.78 -27.45 15.20
N VAL A 55 32.20 -28.71 15.04
CA VAL A 55 33.60 -29.04 14.74
C VAL A 55 34.04 -28.39 13.43
N LEU A 56 33.25 -28.48 12.36
CA LEU A 56 33.60 -27.83 11.08
C LEU A 56 33.77 -26.31 11.26
N LEU A 57 32.87 -25.65 11.98
CA LEU A 57 32.94 -24.21 12.27
C LEU A 57 34.10 -23.83 13.21
N ASP A 58 34.49 -24.70 14.13
CA ASP A 58 35.63 -24.50 15.02
C ASP A 58 36.97 -24.58 14.28
N TYR A 59 37.03 -25.39 13.21
CA TYR A 59 38.21 -25.52 12.34
C TYR A 59 38.19 -24.56 11.13
N GLY A 60 37.25 -23.61 11.08
CA GLY A 60 37.25 -22.54 10.09
C GLY A 60 36.38 -22.75 8.84
N ALA A 61 35.35 -23.60 8.92
CA ALA A 61 34.27 -23.54 7.94
C ALA A 61 33.65 -22.13 7.95
N ASP A 62 33.56 -21.50 6.78
CA ASP A 62 32.96 -20.19 6.62
C ASP A 62 31.42 -20.33 6.61
N PRO A 63 30.72 -19.79 7.62
CA PRO A 63 29.27 -19.89 7.70
C PRO A 63 28.53 -19.10 6.60
N ASN A 64 29.25 -18.26 5.83
CA ASN A 64 28.72 -17.46 4.73
C ASN A 64 29.18 -17.95 3.35
N ALA A 65 29.91 -19.06 3.27
CA ALA A 65 30.36 -19.58 1.99
C ALA A 65 29.17 -19.97 1.10
N ILE A 66 29.31 -19.70 -0.20
CA ILE A 66 28.30 -19.98 -1.21
C ILE A 66 28.86 -21.02 -2.18
N ASP A 67 28.11 -22.10 -2.36
CA ASP A 67 28.45 -23.21 -3.25
C ASP A 67 27.61 -23.18 -4.53
N LYS A 68 27.66 -24.24 -5.35
CA LYS A 68 26.89 -24.28 -6.62
C LYS A 68 25.37 -24.24 -6.44
N ILE A 69 24.83 -24.52 -5.25
CA ILE A 69 23.39 -24.40 -4.95
C ILE A 69 22.98 -22.92 -4.90
N LYS A 70 23.92 -22.03 -4.59
CA LYS A 70 23.74 -20.57 -4.41
C LYS A 70 22.88 -20.15 -3.22
N ASP A 71 22.20 -21.08 -2.56
CA ASP A 71 21.52 -20.81 -1.29
C ASP A 71 22.55 -20.69 -0.15
N PRO A 72 22.44 -19.66 0.71
CA PRO A 72 23.29 -19.53 1.89
C PRO A 72 23.18 -20.75 2.82
N ILE A 73 24.28 -21.15 3.46
CA ILE A 73 24.34 -22.35 4.34
C ILE A 73 23.28 -22.27 5.45
N ILE A 74 23.12 -21.11 6.06
CA ILE A 74 22.13 -20.87 7.13
C ILE A 74 20.69 -21.15 6.68
N LEU A 75 20.38 -21.01 5.39
CA LEU A 75 19.06 -21.31 4.87
C LEU A 75 18.74 -22.81 4.98
N GLU A 76 19.74 -23.68 4.86
CA GLU A 76 19.54 -25.12 5.04
C GLU A 76 19.27 -25.47 6.50
N ALA A 77 19.97 -24.82 7.44
CA ALA A 77 19.71 -24.98 8.87
C ALA A 77 18.31 -24.48 9.26
N ILE A 78 17.86 -23.37 8.66
CA ILE A 78 16.48 -22.92 8.78
C ILE A 78 15.55 -24.01 8.22
N ARG A 79 15.89 -24.62 7.08
CA ARG A 79 15.09 -25.66 6.42
C ARG A 79 14.97 -26.97 7.22
N SER A 80 16.00 -27.37 7.96
CA SER A 80 15.93 -28.53 8.86
C SER A 80 15.20 -28.22 10.17
N ARG A 81 15.02 -26.94 10.54
CA ARG A 81 14.41 -26.46 11.81
C ARG A 81 15.27 -26.71 13.05
N GLU A 82 16.55 -27.05 12.84
CA GLU A 82 17.50 -27.33 13.92
C GLU A 82 18.06 -26.06 14.54
N LEU A 83 17.39 -25.56 15.60
CA LEU A 83 17.80 -24.34 16.32
C LEU A 83 19.25 -24.38 16.82
N GLY A 84 19.75 -25.55 17.23
CA GLY A 84 21.14 -25.71 17.66
C GLY A 84 22.14 -25.37 16.55
N ILE A 85 21.84 -25.80 15.32
CA ILE A 85 22.66 -25.55 14.13
C ILE A 85 22.57 -24.07 13.75
N ILE A 86 21.35 -23.51 13.70
CA ILE A 86 21.12 -22.08 13.40
C ILE A 86 21.92 -21.19 14.38
N ASN A 87 21.83 -21.47 15.68
CA ASN A 87 22.56 -20.74 16.72
C ASN A 87 24.09 -20.86 16.55
N SER A 88 24.58 -22.05 16.19
CA SER A 88 26.01 -22.28 15.99
C SER A 88 26.55 -21.48 14.79
N LEU A 89 25.79 -21.44 13.68
CA LEU A 89 26.13 -20.65 12.50
C LEU A 89 26.13 -19.14 12.82
N LEU A 90 25.07 -18.63 13.46
CA LEU A 90 24.95 -17.21 13.83
C LEU A 90 26.07 -16.78 14.80
N LYS A 91 26.36 -17.60 15.81
CA LYS A 91 27.47 -17.37 16.76
C LYS A 91 28.84 -17.28 16.06
N LYS A 92 28.98 -17.95 14.91
CA LYS A 92 30.20 -17.96 14.09
C LYS A 92 30.19 -16.88 13.01
N GLY A 93 29.20 -15.98 13.00
CA GLY A 93 29.15 -14.83 12.10
C GLY A 93 28.38 -15.08 10.81
N ALA A 94 27.49 -16.07 10.75
CA ALA A 94 26.52 -16.18 9.66
C ALA A 94 25.69 -14.88 9.58
N ASN A 95 25.60 -14.29 8.38
CA ASN A 95 24.81 -13.09 8.15
C ASN A 95 23.31 -13.46 8.02
N PRO A 96 22.42 -13.01 8.92
CA PRO A 96 21.00 -13.34 8.84
C PRO A 96 20.23 -12.54 7.78
N ASN A 97 20.87 -11.58 7.11
CA ASN A 97 20.27 -10.68 6.10
C ASN A 97 20.56 -11.10 4.65
N VAL A 98 21.05 -12.31 4.45
CA VAL A 98 21.33 -12.86 3.11
C VAL A 98 20.04 -13.20 2.36
N LEU A 99 20.15 -13.24 1.04
CA LEU A 99 19.08 -13.65 0.13
C LEU A 99 19.28 -15.10 -0.31
N ASP A 100 18.19 -15.81 -0.55
CA ASP A 100 18.23 -17.11 -1.21
C ASP A 100 18.55 -16.98 -2.72
N ARG A 101 18.69 -18.11 -3.42
CA ARG A 101 18.93 -18.15 -4.88
C ARG A 101 17.83 -17.51 -5.73
N HIS A 102 16.68 -17.20 -5.14
CA HIS A 102 15.53 -16.56 -5.77
C HIS A 102 15.39 -15.10 -5.33
N GLU A 103 16.44 -14.54 -4.70
CA GLU A 103 16.52 -13.16 -4.21
C GLU A 103 15.53 -12.85 -3.08
N ASN A 104 15.07 -13.85 -2.33
CA ASN A 104 14.19 -13.66 -1.18
C ASN A 104 15.00 -13.60 0.12
N PRO A 105 14.69 -12.67 1.04
CA PRO A 105 15.27 -12.67 2.38
C PRO A 105 15.06 -14.00 3.12
N ILE A 106 16.11 -14.56 3.71
CA ILE A 106 16.02 -15.88 4.38
C ILE A 106 15.04 -15.90 5.56
N ILE A 107 14.75 -14.74 6.17
CA ILE A 107 13.76 -14.62 7.24
C ILE A 107 12.36 -15.06 6.77
N LEU A 108 12.03 -14.93 5.48
CA LEU A 108 10.75 -15.40 4.93
C LEU A 108 10.62 -16.92 5.00
N SER A 109 11.73 -17.65 4.85
CA SER A 109 11.77 -19.10 5.00
C SER A 109 11.62 -19.57 6.45
N ALA A 110 11.88 -18.70 7.43
CA ALA A 110 11.70 -19.00 8.85
C ALA A 110 10.24 -18.90 9.33
N LEU A 111 9.43 -18.07 8.66
CA LEU A 111 8.04 -17.82 9.06
C LEU A 111 7.18 -19.08 9.28
N PRO A 112 7.13 -20.07 8.36
CA PRO A 112 6.33 -21.28 8.56
C PRO A 112 6.94 -22.27 9.56
N ARG A 113 8.12 -21.99 10.12
CA ARG A 113 8.91 -22.97 10.89
C ARG A 113 8.80 -22.81 12.40
N GLY A 114 8.30 -21.65 12.83
CA GLY A 114 7.95 -21.36 14.21
C GLY A 114 8.61 -20.11 14.77
N VAL A 115 8.00 -19.57 15.83
CA VAL A 115 8.43 -18.33 16.50
C VAL A 115 9.88 -18.36 17.00
N ASN A 116 10.36 -19.52 17.47
CA ASN A 116 11.72 -19.63 17.99
C ASN A 116 12.79 -19.35 16.93
N ILE A 117 12.59 -19.80 15.69
CA ILE A 117 13.56 -19.56 14.60
C ILE A 117 13.52 -18.09 14.20
N VAL A 118 12.32 -17.52 14.03
CA VAL A 118 12.16 -16.09 13.70
C VAL A 118 12.78 -15.21 14.78
N ASN A 119 12.51 -15.49 16.06
CA ASN A 119 13.10 -14.78 17.20
C ASN A 119 14.61 -14.91 17.24
N THR A 120 15.15 -16.10 16.97
CA THR A 120 16.59 -16.32 16.90
C THR A 120 17.24 -15.45 15.83
N LEU A 121 16.68 -15.39 14.63
CA LEU A 121 17.19 -14.55 13.54
C LEU A 121 17.13 -13.06 13.89
N LEU A 122 15.98 -12.58 14.39
CA LEU A 122 15.78 -11.17 14.76
C LEU A 122 16.75 -10.74 15.87
N ASN A 123 16.95 -11.56 16.91
CA ASN A 123 17.88 -11.27 17.99
C ASN A 123 19.36 -11.28 17.55
N ASN A 124 19.67 -11.88 16.39
CA ASN A 124 21.00 -11.86 15.79
C ASN A 124 21.10 -10.82 14.65
N GLY A 125 20.17 -9.87 14.55
CA GLY A 125 20.27 -8.74 13.64
C GLY A 125 19.66 -8.95 12.26
N ALA A 126 18.78 -9.94 12.09
CA ALA A 126 17.93 -9.99 10.90
C ALA A 126 17.05 -8.74 10.82
N ASP A 127 16.98 -8.11 9.67
CA ASP A 127 16.15 -6.95 9.40
C ASP A 127 14.75 -7.41 8.98
N PRO A 128 13.71 -7.21 9.82
CA PRO A 128 12.33 -7.62 9.51
C PRO A 128 11.73 -6.85 8.33
N ASN A 129 12.39 -5.78 7.87
CA ASN A 129 11.92 -4.89 6.81
C ASN A 129 12.52 -5.21 5.44
N GLN A 130 13.40 -6.22 5.33
CA GLN A 130 13.84 -6.70 4.03
C GLN A 130 12.62 -7.19 3.23
N VAL A 131 12.60 -6.82 1.96
CA VAL A 131 11.51 -7.15 1.04
C VAL A 131 11.92 -8.23 0.07
N ASP A 132 10.97 -9.08 -0.32
CA ASP A 132 11.13 -9.97 -1.48
C ASP A 132 11.03 -9.19 -2.81
N LYS A 133 11.13 -9.92 -3.92
CA LYS A 133 10.96 -9.39 -5.28
C LYS A 133 9.60 -8.72 -5.55
N ASN A 134 8.58 -9.03 -4.74
CA ASN A 134 7.25 -8.44 -4.83
C ASN A 134 7.09 -7.27 -3.86
N GLY A 135 8.15 -6.83 -3.17
CA GLY A 135 8.06 -5.75 -2.18
C GLY A 135 7.42 -6.18 -0.86
N ASN A 136 7.21 -7.48 -0.62
CA ASN A 136 6.61 -7.98 0.61
C ASN A 136 7.66 -8.12 1.71
N THR A 137 7.36 -7.56 2.89
CA THR A 137 8.12 -7.81 4.13
C THR A 137 7.70 -9.12 4.78
N ALA A 138 8.45 -9.56 5.80
CA ALA A 138 8.07 -10.70 6.63
C ALA A 138 6.66 -10.56 7.23
N LEU A 139 6.31 -9.35 7.72
CA LEU A 139 4.98 -9.07 8.25
C LEU A 139 3.90 -9.13 7.17
N SER A 140 4.19 -8.61 5.96
CA SER A 140 3.27 -8.65 4.81
C SER A 140 2.87 -10.08 4.47
N ILE A 141 3.86 -10.98 4.35
CA ILE A 141 3.64 -12.40 4.03
C ILE A 141 2.80 -13.11 5.09
N ILE A 142 2.93 -12.76 6.37
CA ILE A 142 2.07 -13.34 7.41
C ILE A 142 0.63 -12.82 7.29
N LEU A 143 0.47 -11.52 7.06
CA LEU A 143 -0.85 -10.90 6.96
C LEU A 143 -1.62 -11.39 5.72
N GLU A 144 -0.93 -11.71 4.62
CA GLU A 144 -1.52 -12.24 3.38
C GLU A 144 -2.01 -13.69 3.52
N ARG A 145 -1.42 -14.49 4.43
CA ARG A 145 -1.74 -15.92 4.55
C ARG A 145 -3.18 -16.17 5.00
N THR A 146 -3.88 -16.99 4.22
CA THR A 146 -5.17 -17.58 4.59
C THR A 146 -4.97 -18.68 5.65
N GLY A 147 -5.83 -18.72 6.67
CA GLY A 147 -5.75 -19.69 7.78
C GLY A 147 -5.25 -19.11 9.10
N ASP A 148 -4.95 -20.00 10.06
CA ASP A 148 -4.51 -19.63 11.41
C ASP A 148 -3.18 -18.87 11.35
N ILE A 149 -3.22 -17.63 11.85
CA ILE A 149 -2.02 -16.85 12.02
C ILE A 149 -1.26 -17.40 13.22
N ASN A 150 0.06 -17.55 13.08
CA ASN A 150 0.92 -17.64 14.25
C ASN A 150 0.97 -16.25 14.91
N VAL A 151 0.07 -16.01 15.86
CA VAL A 151 -0.08 -14.73 16.56
C VAL A 151 1.22 -14.32 17.25
N ASP A 152 2.00 -15.29 17.74
CA ASP A 152 3.28 -15.05 18.41
C ASP A 152 4.34 -14.51 17.44
N VAL A 153 4.50 -15.15 16.27
CA VAL A 153 5.43 -14.65 15.22
C VAL A 153 5.01 -13.24 14.79
N THR A 154 3.72 -13.00 14.64
CA THR A 154 3.22 -11.72 14.15
C THR A 154 3.40 -10.62 15.18
N ALA A 155 3.12 -10.91 16.47
CA ALA A 155 3.36 -9.98 17.56
C ALA A 155 4.85 -9.63 17.67
N LEU A 156 5.72 -10.64 17.58
CA LEU A 156 7.16 -10.47 17.58
C LEU A 156 7.63 -9.58 16.41
N LEU A 157 7.11 -9.81 15.21
CA LEU A 157 7.46 -8.96 14.05
C LEU A 157 6.98 -7.53 14.24
N ILE A 158 5.74 -7.30 14.71
CA ILE A 158 5.24 -5.95 14.97
C ILE A 158 6.13 -5.21 15.99
N GLU A 159 6.58 -5.90 17.04
CA GLU A 159 7.51 -5.32 18.04
C GLU A 159 8.86 -4.91 17.42
N LYS A 160 9.36 -5.67 16.44
CA LYS A 160 10.66 -5.38 15.79
C LYS A 160 10.55 -4.46 14.56
N VAL A 161 9.37 -4.32 13.97
CA VAL A 161 9.11 -3.47 12.81
C VAL A 161 8.90 -2.02 13.28
N LYS A 162 9.66 -1.08 12.71
CA LYS A 162 9.50 0.36 13.01
C LYS A 162 8.28 0.92 12.28
N GLU A 163 7.68 2.00 12.77
CA GLU A 163 6.49 2.65 12.19
C GLU A 163 6.59 2.89 10.67
N LYS A 164 7.76 3.36 10.19
CA LYS A 164 8.00 3.62 8.77
C LYS A 164 7.85 2.36 7.91
N ALA A 165 8.17 1.20 8.45
CA ALA A 165 8.14 -0.05 7.70
C ALA A 165 6.73 -0.65 7.55
N LEU A 166 5.78 -0.26 8.39
CA LEU A 166 4.36 -0.61 8.22
C LEU A 166 3.76 0.03 6.94
N ASN A 167 4.29 1.18 6.55
CA ASN A 167 3.92 1.91 5.34
C ASN A 167 4.63 1.42 4.07
N LEU A 168 5.47 0.38 4.15
CA LEU A 168 6.05 -0.23 2.96
C LEU A 168 4.94 -0.85 2.11
N ARG A 169 5.14 -0.78 0.79
CA ARG A 169 4.16 -1.18 -0.21
C ARG A 169 4.70 -2.33 -1.03
N ASN A 170 3.88 -3.36 -1.20
CA ASN A 170 4.18 -4.43 -2.14
C ASN A 170 3.98 -3.98 -3.60
N SER A 171 4.15 -4.91 -4.54
CA SER A 171 4.00 -4.68 -5.97
C SER A 171 2.58 -4.31 -6.40
N ASN A 172 1.56 -4.55 -5.58
CA ASN A 172 0.18 -4.08 -5.78
C ASN A 172 -0.07 -2.70 -5.14
N GLY A 173 0.93 -2.12 -4.46
CA GLY A 173 0.77 -0.88 -3.70
C GLY A 173 0.16 -1.08 -2.31
N GLU A 174 -0.09 -2.32 -1.89
CA GLU A 174 -0.74 -2.65 -0.63
C GLU A 174 0.23 -2.51 0.54
N THR A 175 -0.26 -2.00 1.66
CA THR A 175 0.45 -1.94 2.96
C THR A 175 -0.05 -3.06 3.88
N CYS A 176 0.58 -3.21 5.05
CA CYS A 176 0.09 -4.15 6.08
C CYS A 176 -1.39 -3.90 6.43
N LEU A 177 -1.82 -2.63 6.43
CA LEU A 177 -3.21 -2.25 6.70
C LEU A 177 -4.18 -2.81 5.65
N HIS A 178 -3.79 -2.85 4.37
CA HIS A 178 -4.60 -3.46 3.30
C HIS A 178 -4.70 -4.97 3.49
N LEU A 179 -3.57 -5.64 3.69
CA LEU A 179 -3.50 -7.10 3.79
C LEU A 179 -4.30 -7.61 4.98
N ALA A 180 -4.18 -6.96 6.14
CA ALA A 180 -4.95 -7.35 7.31
C ALA A 180 -6.44 -7.06 7.17
N ALA A 181 -6.81 -5.95 6.51
CA ALA A 181 -8.20 -5.64 6.19
C ALA A 181 -8.80 -6.63 5.21
N GLN A 182 -8.04 -7.08 4.21
CA GLN A 182 -8.48 -8.09 3.25
C GLN A 182 -8.70 -9.45 3.91
N GLN A 183 -7.77 -9.85 4.80
CA GLN A 183 -7.78 -11.18 5.38
C GLN A 183 -8.57 -11.27 6.70
N GLY A 184 -9.12 -10.17 7.22
CA GLY A 184 -9.93 -10.16 8.45
C GLY A 184 -9.12 -10.37 9.73
N LYS A 185 -7.84 -9.96 9.75
CA LYS A 185 -6.90 -10.27 10.85
C LYS A 185 -7.00 -9.29 12.03
N ILE A 186 -8.18 -9.22 12.65
CA ILE A 186 -8.55 -8.23 13.69
C ILE A 186 -7.52 -8.13 14.82
N GLN A 187 -7.09 -9.26 15.40
CA GLN A 187 -6.14 -9.28 16.53
C GLN A 187 -4.78 -8.63 16.22
N MET A 188 -4.41 -8.59 14.94
CA MET A 188 -3.17 -7.95 14.50
C MET A 188 -3.39 -6.50 14.13
N PHE A 189 -4.57 -6.20 13.59
CA PHE A 189 -4.98 -4.87 13.16
C PHE A 189 -4.84 -3.83 14.28
N ASP A 190 -5.33 -4.17 15.49
CA ASP A 190 -5.32 -3.28 16.66
C ASP A 190 -3.90 -2.89 17.10
N LYS A 191 -2.95 -3.82 16.98
CA LYS A 191 -1.58 -3.64 17.52
C LYS A 191 -0.76 -2.58 16.80
N TYR A 192 -1.13 -2.24 15.58
CA TYR A 192 -0.33 -1.33 14.75
C TYR A 192 -1.12 -0.22 14.07
N LEU A 193 -2.46 -0.22 14.19
CA LEU A 193 -3.31 0.81 13.58
C LEU A 193 -2.90 2.22 14.01
N ASP A 194 -2.51 2.39 15.27
CA ASP A 194 -2.11 3.68 15.83
C ASP A 194 -0.79 4.22 15.28
N TYR A 195 0.03 3.38 14.65
CA TYR A 195 1.26 3.83 13.98
C TYR A 195 1.01 4.49 12.62
N TYR A 196 -0.23 4.41 12.11
CA TYR A 196 -0.60 5.10 10.89
C TYR A 196 -1.12 6.51 11.19
N GLN A 197 -0.55 7.48 10.45
CA GLN A 197 -0.96 8.90 10.49
C GLN A 197 -2.22 9.19 9.66
N THR A 198 -2.65 8.22 8.84
CA THR A 198 -3.89 8.24 8.06
C THR A 198 -4.33 6.81 7.75
N VAL A 199 -5.64 6.56 7.73
CA VAL A 199 -6.23 5.29 7.29
C VAL A 199 -6.51 5.25 5.78
N ASN A 200 -6.40 6.41 5.11
CA ASN A 200 -6.74 6.64 3.70
C ASN A 200 -5.61 6.30 2.72
N ILE A 201 -4.90 5.22 3.01
CA ILE A 201 -3.78 4.76 2.18
C ILE A 201 -4.35 3.95 1.02
N THR A 202 -3.91 4.19 -0.20
CA THR A 202 -4.44 3.51 -1.39
C THR A 202 -3.50 2.47 -1.97
N ASP A 203 -4.01 1.32 -2.39
CA ASP A 203 -3.31 0.43 -3.32
C ASP A 203 -3.18 1.04 -4.73
N LYS A 204 -2.59 0.31 -5.69
CA LYS A 204 -2.46 0.78 -7.08
C LYS A 204 -3.79 0.98 -7.81
N ALA A 205 -4.87 0.34 -7.35
CA ALA A 205 -6.22 0.50 -7.90
C ALA A 205 -7.01 1.65 -7.23
N GLY A 206 -6.39 2.34 -6.26
CA GLY A 206 -7.00 3.41 -5.50
C GLY A 206 -7.89 2.92 -4.36
N ASN A 207 -7.92 1.62 -4.05
CA ASN A 207 -8.73 1.12 -2.94
C ASN A 207 -7.98 1.30 -1.62
N THR A 208 -8.71 1.60 -0.56
CA THR A 208 -8.16 1.71 0.79
C THR A 208 -8.38 0.42 1.58
N PRO A 209 -7.77 0.27 2.77
CA PRO A 209 -8.09 -0.82 3.68
C PRO A 209 -9.59 -0.92 4.02
N LEU A 210 -10.29 0.22 4.09
CA LEU A 210 -11.73 0.24 4.38
C LEU A 210 -12.55 -0.37 3.24
N TYR A 211 -12.12 -0.21 1.98
CA TYR A 211 -12.76 -0.91 0.86
C TYR A 211 -12.61 -2.41 0.99
N TRP A 212 -11.40 -2.90 1.26
CA TRP A 212 -11.13 -4.32 1.36
C TRP A 212 -11.88 -4.96 2.53
N SER A 213 -11.91 -4.31 3.71
CA SER A 213 -12.66 -4.81 4.85
C SER A 213 -14.17 -4.84 4.57
N LYS A 214 -14.74 -3.81 3.94
CA LYS A 214 -16.16 -3.78 3.57
C LYS A 214 -16.53 -4.79 2.49
N LEU A 215 -15.72 -4.87 1.42
CA LEU A 215 -15.95 -5.77 0.30
C LEU A 215 -15.99 -7.24 0.76
N LEU A 216 -15.16 -7.59 1.75
CA LEU A 216 -15.02 -8.95 2.25
C LEU A 216 -15.79 -9.20 3.56
N GLY A 217 -16.58 -8.22 4.03
CA GLY A 217 -17.47 -8.37 5.18
C GLY A 217 -16.78 -8.36 6.55
N HIS A 218 -15.55 -7.86 6.65
CA HIS A 218 -14.81 -7.71 7.92
C HIS A 218 -15.26 -6.45 8.66
N THR A 219 -16.45 -6.52 9.28
CA THR A 219 -17.12 -5.38 9.91
C THR A 219 -16.30 -4.78 11.05
N GLU A 220 -15.74 -5.60 11.93
CA GLU A 220 -14.94 -5.12 13.07
C GLU A 220 -13.73 -4.28 12.62
N ILE A 221 -13.01 -4.73 11.58
CA ILE A 221 -11.91 -3.94 11.01
C ILE A 221 -12.42 -2.64 10.41
N SER A 222 -13.58 -2.67 9.76
CA SER A 222 -14.20 -1.47 9.18
C SER A 222 -14.53 -0.45 10.28
N ASP A 223 -15.04 -0.91 11.43
CA ASP A 223 -15.35 -0.07 12.58
C ASP A 223 -14.09 0.50 13.22
N MET A 224 -13.03 -0.30 13.35
CA MET A 224 -11.73 0.16 13.83
C MET A 224 -11.13 1.24 12.93
N LEU A 225 -11.21 1.06 11.60
CA LEU A 225 -10.74 2.03 10.62
C LEU A 225 -11.52 3.34 10.70
N ASN A 226 -12.85 3.28 10.83
CA ASN A 226 -13.68 4.48 10.99
C ASN A 226 -13.37 5.20 12.30
N LYS A 227 -13.29 4.46 13.42
CA LYS A 227 -12.93 5.03 14.72
C LYS A 227 -11.57 5.71 14.68
N ARG A 228 -10.57 5.07 14.05
CA ARG A 228 -9.24 5.66 13.90
C ARG A 228 -9.27 6.92 13.03
N ALA A 229 -10.09 6.95 11.99
CA ALA A 229 -10.27 8.15 11.19
C ALA A 229 -10.85 9.31 12.01
N GLU A 230 -11.85 9.03 12.85
CA GLU A 230 -12.41 10.01 13.79
C GLU A 230 -11.35 10.55 14.77
N GLU A 231 -10.52 9.66 15.36
CA GLU A 231 -9.41 10.04 16.24
C GLU A 231 -8.37 10.93 15.53
N LEU A 232 -8.15 10.70 14.24
CA LEU A 232 -7.25 11.49 13.38
C LEU A 232 -7.90 12.77 12.83
N ASN A 233 -9.18 13.02 13.12
CA ASN A 233 -10.00 14.09 12.52
C ASN A 233 -10.02 14.04 10.98
N GLU A 234 -10.07 12.83 10.41
CA GLU A 234 -10.26 12.60 8.99
C GLU A 234 -11.47 11.72 8.71
N THR A 235 -11.89 11.69 7.44
CA THR A 235 -12.92 10.76 6.97
C THR A 235 -12.27 9.53 6.39
N ALA A 236 -12.74 8.32 6.73
CA ALA A 236 -12.30 7.10 6.08
C ALA A 236 -13.00 6.88 4.72
N TYR A 237 -12.24 6.86 3.64
CA TYR A 237 -12.71 6.58 2.29
C TYR A 237 -12.56 5.10 1.98
N THR A 238 -13.44 4.53 1.17
CA THR A 238 -13.24 3.20 0.56
C THR A 238 -12.32 3.28 -0.66
N LYS A 239 -12.45 4.33 -1.47
CA LYS A 239 -11.66 4.49 -2.69
C LYS A 239 -11.20 5.92 -2.84
N ILE A 240 -9.94 6.10 -3.18
CA ILE A 240 -9.31 7.38 -3.50
C ILE A 240 -8.54 7.16 -4.79
N THR A 241 -9.14 7.57 -5.90
CA THR A 241 -8.47 7.56 -7.20
C THR A 241 -7.96 8.95 -7.52
N LYS A 242 -6.69 9.04 -7.91
CA LYS A 242 -6.27 10.10 -8.83
C LYS A 242 -6.86 9.72 -10.19
N THR A 243 -7.91 10.40 -10.65
CA THR A 243 -8.46 10.15 -11.98
C THR A 243 -7.50 10.69 -13.04
N GLU A 244 -6.65 9.82 -13.57
CA GLU A 244 -5.91 10.05 -14.83
C GLU A 244 -6.62 9.43 -16.05
N ARG A 245 -7.68 8.63 -15.87
CA ARG A 245 -8.25 7.80 -16.95
C ARG A 245 -9.42 8.47 -17.68
N PHE A 246 -9.05 9.12 -18.77
CA PHE A 246 -9.90 9.56 -19.87
C PHE A 246 -10.08 8.46 -20.95
N GLU A 247 -9.55 7.26 -20.70
CA GLU A 247 -9.31 6.21 -21.70
C GLU A 247 -10.57 5.39 -22.07
N ASP A 248 -11.64 5.48 -21.27
CA ASP A 248 -12.93 4.79 -21.49
C ASP A 248 -14.01 5.66 -22.16
N LEU A 249 -13.65 6.89 -22.54
CA LEU A 249 -14.58 7.80 -23.20
C LEU A 249 -14.81 7.37 -24.65
N PRO A 250 -16.02 7.57 -25.20
CA PRO A 250 -16.25 7.32 -26.61
C PRO A 250 -15.30 8.21 -27.44
N PRO A 251 -14.93 7.83 -28.67
CA PRO A 251 -13.99 8.59 -29.51
C PRO A 251 -14.35 10.06 -29.74
N ARG A 252 -15.60 10.45 -29.49
CA ARG A 252 -16.09 11.84 -29.43
C ARG A 252 -16.95 12.03 -28.19
N PRO A 253 -16.36 12.32 -27.03
CA PRO A 253 -17.13 12.49 -25.80
C PRO A 253 -17.91 13.80 -25.81
N LYS A 254 -19.16 13.75 -25.33
CA LYS A 254 -19.97 14.91 -25.02
C LYS A 254 -19.55 15.49 -23.67
N ILE A 255 -18.61 16.42 -23.72
CA ILE A 255 -18.04 17.04 -22.53
C ILE A 255 -18.88 18.26 -22.15
N ALA A 256 -19.38 18.29 -20.92
CA ALA A 256 -19.97 19.46 -20.31
C ALA A 256 -18.86 20.36 -19.75
N LEU A 257 -18.60 21.49 -20.41
CA LEU A 257 -17.60 22.47 -19.97
C LEU A 257 -18.26 23.70 -19.38
N SER A 258 -17.93 24.02 -18.12
CA SER A 258 -18.30 25.31 -17.54
C SER A 258 -17.61 26.46 -18.28
N TYR A 259 -18.32 27.54 -18.58
CA TYR A 259 -17.71 28.76 -19.08
C TYR A 259 -18.29 29.99 -18.36
N ASN A 260 -17.46 31.03 -18.23
CA ASN A 260 -17.84 32.28 -17.59
C ASN A 260 -18.11 33.34 -18.66
N LEU A 261 -19.37 33.69 -18.90
CA LEU A 261 -19.71 34.75 -19.85
C LEU A 261 -19.45 36.16 -19.30
N GLU A 262 -19.37 36.38 -17.99
CA GLU A 262 -19.25 37.74 -17.45
C GLU A 262 -18.42 37.86 -16.15
N ILE A 263 -17.34 38.63 -16.22
CA ILE A 263 -16.88 39.50 -15.13
C ILE A 263 -16.40 40.82 -15.77
N GLY A 264 -17.11 41.93 -15.54
CA GLY A 264 -16.58 43.28 -15.74
C GLY A 264 -16.64 43.89 -17.15
N GLY A 265 -17.63 43.56 -17.99
CA GLY A 265 -17.95 44.34 -19.19
C GLY A 265 -16.88 44.34 -20.30
N ARG A 266 -16.02 43.33 -20.35
CA ARG A 266 -15.26 43.00 -21.57
C ARG A 266 -15.69 41.62 -22.03
N TYR A 267 -16.41 41.58 -23.15
CA TYR A 267 -16.55 40.37 -23.95
C TYR A 267 -15.16 39.76 -24.11
N ALA A 268 -14.99 38.51 -23.70
CA ALA A 268 -14.02 37.66 -24.35
C ALA A 268 -14.54 37.49 -25.78
N ASN A 269 -14.18 38.44 -26.64
CA ASN A 269 -14.49 38.43 -28.05
C ASN A 269 -14.14 37.06 -28.63
N GLU A 270 -15.16 36.37 -29.12
CA GLU A 270 -15.24 35.61 -30.37
C GLU A 270 -14.18 34.57 -30.77
N GLU A 271 -13.06 34.44 -30.08
CA GLU A 271 -12.24 33.26 -30.17
C GLU A 271 -12.68 32.31 -29.06
N LYS A 272 -13.77 31.58 -29.36
CA LYS A 272 -14.01 30.26 -28.78
C LYS A 272 -12.72 29.48 -29.00
N THR A 273 -11.78 29.54 -28.06
CA THR A 273 -10.70 28.59 -27.99
C THR A 273 -11.41 27.30 -27.63
N LYS A 274 -11.92 26.61 -28.65
CA LYS A 274 -12.49 25.29 -28.55
C LYS A 274 -11.46 24.52 -27.75
N LEU A 275 -11.81 24.13 -26.53
CA LEU A 275 -11.02 23.15 -25.83
C LEU A 275 -11.16 21.89 -26.68
N ILE A 276 -10.20 21.66 -27.58
CA ILE A 276 -10.17 20.46 -28.42
C ILE A 276 -9.59 19.38 -27.53
N TYR A 277 -10.44 18.75 -26.71
CA TYR A 277 -10.04 17.54 -26.01
C TYR A 277 -10.13 16.37 -27.01
N GLN A 278 -8.98 15.86 -27.44
CA GLN A 278 -8.85 14.66 -28.30
C GLN A 278 -9.69 14.65 -29.60
N GLY A 279 -10.11 15.81 -30.11
CA GLY A 279 -10.93 15.89 -31.33
C GLY A 279 -12.43 15.59 -31.12
N GLY A 280 -12.91 15.57 -29.87
CA GLY A 280 -14.33 15.47 -29.53
C GLY A 280 -15.08 16.81 -29.60
N ASP A 281 -16.40 16.73 -29.78
CA ASP A 281 -17.30 17.90 -29.74
C ASP A 281 -17.53 18.32 -28.28
N VAL A 282 -16.95 19.45 -27.87
CA VAL A 282 -17.16 20.04 -26.54
C VAL A 282 -18.42 20.90 -26.54
N GLU A 283 -19.34 20.60 -25.62
CA GLU A 283 -20.55 21.36 -25.41
C GLU A 283 -20.34 22.34 -24.25
N TYR A 284 -20.43 23.63 -24.57
CA TYR A 284 -20.34 24.68 -23.57
C TYR A 284 -21.68 24.79 -22.86
N ILE A 285 -21.63 24.73 -21.54
CA ILE A 285 -22.82 24.77 -20.71
C ILE A 285 -22.65 25.88 -19.67
N ASP A 286 -23.66 26.76 -19.59
CA ASP A 286 -23.74 27.72 -18.51
C ASP A 286 -24.29 27.04 -17.24
N PHE A 287 -23.39 26.72 -16.31
CA PHE A 287 -23.80 26.09 -15.06
C PHE A 287 -24.60 27.05 -14.17
N ARG A 288 -24.53 28.38 -14.37
CA ARG A 288 -25.33 29.31 -13.58
C ARG A 288 -26.83 29.17 -13.87
N ALA A 289 -27.20 28.58 -15.01
CA ALA A 289 -28.59 28.29 -15.34
C ALA A 289 -29.27 27.32 -14.35
N ILE A 290 -28.49 26.54 -13.59
CA ILE A 290 -29.05 25.66 -12.55
C ILE A 290 -29.39 26.42 -11.27
N VAL A 291 -28.86 27.63 -11.08
CA VAL A 291 -29.10 28.43 -9.87
C VAL A 291 -30.48 29.07 -9.98
N PRO A 292 -31.40 28.82 -9.03
CA PRO A 292 -32.71 29.46 -9.01
C PRO A 292 -32.60 30.99 -8.94
N GLU A 293 -33.48 31.71 -9.63
CA GLU A 293 -33.49 33.19 -9.57
C GLU A 293 -33.70 33.70 -8.13
N SER A 294 -34.53 33.01 -7.35
CA SER A 294 -34.78 33.27 -5.92
C SER A 294 -33.51 33.19 -5.07
N ALA A 295 -32.57 32.32 -5.43
CA ALA A 295 -31.30 32.16 -4.73
C ALA A 295 -30.34 33.33 -5.00
N ASN A 296 -30.42 33.95 -6.19
CA ASN A 296 -29.58 35.07 -6.57
C ASN A 296 -30.02 36.40 -5.93
N THR A 297 -31.32 36.61 -5.73
CA THR A 297 -31.86 37.81 -5.08
C THR A 297 -31.69 37.79 -3.56
N GLU A 298 -31.83 36.63 -2.92
CA GLU A 298 -31.80 36.54 -1.45
C GLU A 298 -30.46 36.03 -0.87
N LYS A 299 -29.57 35.45 -1.70
CA LYS A 299 -28.31 34.82 -1.27
C LYS A 299 -28.48 33.84 -0.10
N LYS A 300 -29.60 33.11 -0.06
CA LYS A 300 -29.89 32.12 0.98
C LYS A 300 -29.64 30.72 0.47
N ILE A 301 -29.15 29.86 1.37
CA ILE A 301 -28.93 28.45 1.12
C ILE A 301 -29.85 27.67 2.02
N ASN A 302 -30.86 27.07 1.42
CA ASN A 302 -31.77 26.15 2.07
C ASN A 302 -31.91 24.89 1.20
N GLU A 303 -32.54 23.86 1.76
CA GLU A 303 -32.71 22.58 1.09
C GLU A 303 -33.50 22.71 -0.23
N GLU A 304 -34.45 23.64 -0.31
CA GLU A 304 -35.27 23.88 -1.50
C GLU A 304 -34.43 24.38 -2.68
N VAL A 305 -33.60 25.41 -2.46
CA VAL A 305 -32.69 25.97 -3.47
C VAL A 305 -31.72 24.90 -4.00
N ILE A 306 -31.21 24.05 -3.11
CA ILE A 306 -30.27 22.99 -3.48
C ILE A 306 -30.97 21.88 -4.25
N ASN A 307 -32.15 21.46 -3.82
CA ASN A 307 -32.91 20.43 -4.53
C ASN A 307 -33.32 20.89 -5.93
N GLU A 308 -33.73 22.15 -6.09
CA GLU A 308 -34.03 22.73 -7.40
C GLU A 308 -32.77 22.77 -8.28
N ALA A 309 -31.64 23.24 -7.73
CA ALA A 309 -30.37 23.26 -8.45
C ALA A 309 -29.92 21.85 -8.86
N LYS A 310 -30.06 20.85 -7.97
CA LYS A 310 -29.76 19.44 -8.26
C LYS A 310 -30.63 18.88 -9.37
N GLN A 311 -31.92 19.21 -9.38
CA GLN A 311 -32.82 18.80 -10.45
C GLN A 311 -32.35 19.35 -11.80
N LYS A 312 -32.10 20.67 -11.87
CA LYS A 312 -31.60 21.32 -13.09
C LYS A 312 -30.24 20.76 -13.52
N ALA A 313 -29.33 20.48 -12.57
CA ALA A 313 -28.05 19.83 -12.85
C ALA A 313 -28.21 18.43 -13.44
N LYS A 314 -29.16 17.63 -12.92
CA LYS A 314 -29.44 16.28 -13.44
C LYS A 314 -29.92 16.31 -14.88
N GLU A 315 -30.77 17.27 -15.23
CA GLU A 315 -31.26 17.53 -16.59
C GLU A 315 -30.12 18.01 -17.50
N LEU A 316 -29.32 18.97 -17.02
CA LEU A 316 -28.23 19.58 -17.79
C LEU A 316 -27.10 18.58 -18.10
N LEU A 317 -26.82 17.67 -17.16
CA LEU A 317 -25.86 16.57 -17.32
C LEU A 317 -26.47 15.32 -17.94
N ALA A 318 -27.72 15.35 -18.40
CA ALA A 318 -28.31 14.20 -19.07
C ALA A 318 -27.63 13.97 -20.43
N GLY A 319 -27.14 12.74 -20.65
CA GLY A 319 -26.49 12.34 -21.89
C GLY A 319 -25.12 12.98 -22.14
N LYS A 320 -24.42 13.41 -21.08
CA LYS A 320 -23.03 13.88 -21.11
C LYS A 320 -22.10 12.76 -20.62
N ASP A 321 -20.91 12.68 -21.20
CA ASP A 321 -19.93 11.62 -20.93
C ASP A 321 -18.91 12.04 -19.87
N ALA A 322 -18.72 13.36 -19.67
CA ALA A 322 -17.80 13.91 -18.67
C ALA A 322 -18.12 15.37 -18.33
N LEU A 323 -17.64 15.81 -17.17
CA LEU A 323 -17.76 17.18 -16.66
C LEU A 323 -16.38 17.83 -16.54
N VAL A 324 -16.22 19.05 -17.05
CA VAL A 324 -15.04 19.90 -16.81
C VAL A 324 -15.45 21.12 -15.98
N ILE A 325 -14.74 21.34 -14.86
CA ILE A 325 -14.91 22.53 -14.00
C ILE A 325 -13.61 23.37 -14.04
N PRO A 326 -13.51 24.38 -14.93
CA PRO A 326 -12.31 25.18 -15.05
C PRO A 326 -12.03 25.97 -13.76
N GLY A 327 -10.85 25.72 -13.21
CA GLY A 327 -10.43 26.22 -11.90
C GLY A 327 -10.01 27.69 -11.89
N ASN A 328 -10.99 28.59 -11.99
CA ASN A 328 -10.74 30.03 -11.90
C ASN A 328 -11.71 30.73 -10.96
N ASN A 329 -12.02 30.11 -9.83
CA ASN A 329 -12.72 30.76 -8.73
C ASN A 329 -11.75 30.94 -7.56
N ARG A 330 -11.31 32.18 -7.32
CA ARG A 330 -10.37 32.51 -6.24
C ARG A 330 -11.06 32.66 -4.89
N GLU A 331 -12.40 32.73 -4.89
CA GLU A 331 -13.21 33.09 -3.73
C GLU A 331 -14.51 32.28 -3.74
N VAL A 332 -14.88 31.68 -2.61
CA VAL A 332 -16.09 30.87 -2.52
C VAL A 332 -16.96 31.40 -1.38
N ASP A 333 -18.27 31.36 -1.59
CA ASP A 333 -19.23 31.80 -0.59
C ASP A 333 -19.20 30.90 0.67
N LYS A 334 -19.14 31.52 1.84
CA LYS A 334 -19.00 30.84 3.14
C LYS A 334 -20.18 29.97 3.49
N GLU A 335 -21.39 30.42 3.16
CA GLU A 335 -22.60 29.67 3.47
C GLU A 335 -22.68 28.44 2.57
N VAL A 336 -22.27 28.58 1.29
CA VAL A 336 -22.24 27.45 0.34
C VAL A 336 -21.24 26.42 0.85
N ALA A 337 -20.04 26.87 1.22
CA ALA A 337 -19.02 26.00 1.78
C ALA A 337 -19.51 25.21 3.00
N LYS A 338 -20.10 25.90 3.97
CA LYS A 338 -20.60 25.29 5.20
C LYS A 338 -21.70 24.26 4.93
N HIS A 339 -22.59 24.53 3.98
CA HIS A 339 -23.64 23.58 3.60
C HIS A 339 -23.05 22.27 3.06
N PHE A 340 -22.06 22.37 2.18
CA PHE A 340 -21.35 21.23 1.61
C PHE A 340 -20.17 20.76 2.49
N GLY A 341 -20.14 21.09 3.78
CA GLY A 341 -19.14 20.57 4.73
C GLY A 341 -17.70 21.07 4.54
N GLY A 342 -17.48 22.14 3.77
CA GLY A 342 -16.17 22.74 3.54
C GLY A 342 -15.84 23.94 4.46
N GLU A 343 -14.56 24.07 4.83
CA GLU A 343 -14.01 25.26 5.50
C GLU A 343 -13.31 26.21 4.50
N VAL A 344 -13.43 27.53 4.70
CA VAL A 344 -12.90 28.55 3.76
C VAL A 344 -12.02 29.58 4.46
N ASN A 345 -10.83 29.83 3.90
CA ASN A 345 -9.96 30.94 4.32
C ASN A 345 -10.08 32.10 3.33
N ILE A 346 -10.91 33.10 3.65
CA ILE A 346 -11.21 34.21 2.75
C ILE A 346 -10.31 35.40 3.03
N LYS A 347 -9.39 35.68 2.10
CA LYS A 347 -8.64 36.95 2.02
C LYS A 347 -9.27 37.84 0.95
N THR A 348 -10.30 38.59 1.38
CA THR A 348 -10.95 39.75 0.72
C THR A 348 -11.30 39.67 -0.78
N GLY A 349 -12.60 39.68 -1.06
CA GLY A 349 -13.28 39.97 -2.33
C GLY A 349 -14.72 39.45 -2.27
N GLN A 350 -15.63 39.94 -3.11
CA GLN A 350 -17.05 39.56 -3.05
C GLN A 350 -17.25 38.12 -3.59
N PRO A 351 -17.67 37.16 -2.76
CA PRO A 351 -17.86 35.78 -3.19
C PRO A 351 -18.98 35.67 -4.24
N ASP A 352 -18.74 34.88 -5.28
CA ASP A 352 -19.74 34.57 -6.32
C ASP A 352 -20.58 33.37 -5.88
N PHE A 353 -21.66 33.68 -5.18
CA PHE A 353 -22.65 32.72 -4.68
C PHE A 353 -23.17 31.79 -5.77
N ALA A 354 -23.63 32.36 -6.88
CA ALA A 354 -24.27 31.61 -7.97
C ALA A 354 -23.28 30.61 -8.56
N ARG A 355 -22.06 31.05 -8.83
CA ARG A 355 -21.01 30.17 -9.37
C ARG A 355 -20.62 29.08 -8.38
N SER A 356 -20.47 29.43 -7.11
CA SER A 356 -20.07 28.50 -6.05
C SER A 356 -21.11 27.41 -5.85
N LEU A 357 -22.39 27.76 -5.80
CA LEU A 357 -23.50 26.82 -5.71
C LEU A 357 -23.56 25.94 -6.96
N ALA A 358 -23.45 26.55 -8.16
CA ALA A 358 -23.51 25.82 -9.41
C ALA A 358 -22.41 24.77 -9.55
N GLU A 359 -21.15 25.15 -9.27
CA GLU A 359 -20.00 24.26 -9.39
C GLU A 359 -20.09 23.09 -8.39
N MET A 360 -20.54 23.33 -7.15
CA MET A 360 -20.70 22.27 -6.15
C MET A 360 -21.83 21.30 -6.48
N VAL A 361 -22.99 21.81 -6.88
CA VAL A 361 -24.14 20.97 -7.25
C VAL A 361 -23.83 20.14 -8.50
N MET A 362 -23.11 20.69 -9.48
CA MET A 362 -22.70 19.95 -10.68
C MET A 362 -21.69 18.86 -10.35
N ALA A 363 -20.73 19.13 -9.45
CA ALA A 363 -19.79 18.12 -8.98
C ALA A 363 -20.50 16.99 -8.22
N GLU A 364 -21.41 17.32 -7.31
CA GLU A 364 -22.22 16.34 -6.57
C GLU A 364 -23.05 15.46 -7.51
N VAL A 365 -23.78 16.05 -8.45
CA VAL A 365 -24.59 15.28 -9.41
C VAL A 365 -23.71 14.43 -10.34
N ALA A 366 -22.52 14.91 -10.71
CA ALA A 366 -21.57 14.12 -11.48
C ALA A 366 -21.08 12.90 -10.70
N ILE A 367 -20.77 13.07 -9.40
CA ILE A 367 -20.38 11.98 -8.50
C ILE A 367 -21.53 10.99 -8.32
N GLU A 368 -22.75 11.46 -8.07
CA GLU A 368 -23.97 10.62 -7.96
C GLU A 368 -24.14 9.75 -9.22
N LYS A 369 -23.81 10.29 -10.40
CA LYS A 369 -23.92 9.58 -11.69
C LYS A 369 -22.70 8.72 -12.05
N GLY A 370 -21.63 8.75 -11.26
CA GLY A 370 -20.35 8.10 -11.62
C GLY A 370 -19.69 8.71 -12.87
N MET A 371 -20.03 9.96 -13.21
CA MET A 371 -19.51 10.65 -14.40
C MET A 371 -18.08 11.17 -14.15
N PRO A 372 -17.13 10.94 -15.08
CA PRO A 372 -15.77 11.47 -14.98
C PRO A 372 -15.74 13.00 -14.86
N ILE A 373 -15.00 13.51 -13.86
CA ILE A 373 -14.74 14.95 -13.68
C ILE A 373 -13.31 15.26 -14.13
N MET A 374 -13.20 16.03 -15.20
CA MET A 374 -11.96 16.41 -15.88
C MET A 374 -11.49 17.79 -15.38
N GLY A 375 -10.43 17.80 -14.57
CA GLY A 375 -9.75 19.03 -14.15
C GLY A 375 -10.52 19.84 -13.10
N ILE A 376 -10.01 19.81 -11.86
CA ILE A 376 -10.25 20.83 -10.85
C ILE A 376 -8.93 21.60 -10.76
N CYS A 377 -8.74 22.63 -11.59
CA CYS A 377 -7.47 23.34 -11.63
C CYS A 377 -7.28 24.19 -10.37
N GLY A 378 -6.65 23.64 -9.32
CA GLY A 378 -5.87 24.36 -8.30
C GLY A 378 -6.46 25.53 -7.49
N GLY A 379 -7.71 25.96 -7.71
CA GLY A 379 -8.30 27.14 -7.07
C GLY A 379 -9.46 26.84 -6.12
N HIS A 380 -10.14 25.71 -6.30
CA HIS A 380 -11.36 25.39 -5.55
C HIS A 380 -11.04 24.73 -4.21
N GLN A 381 -10.75 25.55 -3.20
CA GLN A 381 -10.52 25.08 -1.83
C GLN A 381 -11.67 24.19 -1.32
N ILE A 382 -12.92 24.50 -1.67
CA ILE A 382 -14.08 23.73 -1.18
C ILE A 382 -14.42 22.51 -2.02
N ILE A 383 -14.27 22.50 -3.35
CA ILE A 383 -14.49 21.23 -4.09
C ILE A 383 -13.45 20.20 -3.62
N ASN A 384 -12.22 20.63 -3.37
CA ASN A 384 -11.20 19.78 -2.77
C ASN A 384 -11.50 19.38 -1.32
N THR A 385 -12.27 20.16 -0.56
CA THR A 385 -12.70 19.81 0.81
C THR A 385 -13.98 18.97 0.81
N TYR A 386 -14.95 19.24 -0.06
CA TYR A 386 -16.19 18.50 -0.28
C TYR A 386 -15.92 17.10 -0.85
N LEU A 387 -14.99 16.97 -1.79
CA LEU A 387 -14.47 15.65 -2.22
C LEU A 387 -13.68 14.94 -1.12
N LYS A 388 -13.27 15.66 -0.07
CA LYS A 388 -12.72 15.15 1.20
C LYS A 388 -13.76 15.15 2.34
N VAL A 389 -15.05 15.28 2.04
CA VAL A 389 -16.17 15.02 2.95
C VAL A 389 -16.89 13.76 2.43
N PRO A 390 -17.20 12.75 3.28
CA PRO A 390 -17.87 11.54 2.85
C PRO A 390 -19.31 11.89 2.55
N ILE A 391 -19.71 11.89 1.28
CA ILE A 391 -21.11 12.07 0.91
C ILE A 391 -21.88 10.84 1.42
N LEU A 392 -22.85 11.11 2.29
CA LEU A 392 -23.75 10.16 2.92
C LEU A 392 -24.41 9.22 1.89
N LYS A 393 -24.54 7.95 2.31
CA LYS A 393 -25.15 6.83 1.62
C LYS A 393 -26.59 7.09 1.11
N GLU A 394 -26.83 6.56 -0.08
CA GLU A 394 -27.96 5.70 -0.51
C GLU A 394 -29.35 6.31 -0.77
N LYS A 395 -29.85 6.09 -2.00
CA LYS A 395 -30.86 5.05 -2.26
C LYS A 395 -30.53 4.26 -3.52
#